data_AF-A0A1I0LLC0-F1
#
_entry.id   AF-A0A1I0LLC0-F1
#
_cell.length_a   1.000
_cell.length_b   1.000
_cell.length_c   1.000
_cell.angle_alpha   90.00
_cell.angle_beta   90.00
_cell.angle_gamma   90.00
#
_symmetry.space_group_name_H-M   'P 1'
#
loop_
_entity.id
_entity.type
_entity.pdbx_description
1 polymer ?
#
loop_
_entity_poly.entity_id
_entity_poly.type
_entity_poly.pdbx_seq_one_letter_code
_entity_poly.pdbx_strand_id
1 'polypeptide(L)'
;MKWILALLVAGWLGGTSGAWAETSLDPAPDRFVAGTSYTLGFWVLQHGTHPYEGELSPVGLRFTRPDGESLTFPGTPLPEAGHYAASVVLPAGDWKIEGLQGMFMPHQAGTVSVPGGLKAEPVRKESIDGFVAQGVDYWGAVRPPGFPDLPAEPAPVARATAASAPPAPPSDPLPPSAPPPSVTSSRVAGAAGVPAWTLPLAAAGGAALAAGGWWLVRRRSADDEEPPPRDPSAETIVISG
;
A
#
# COMPACT_ATOMS: atom_id res chain seq x y z
N MET A 1 26.19 -24.50 35.17
CA MET A 1 25.72 -24.00 33.86
C MET A 1 24.21 -23.82 33.88
N LYS A 2 23.71 -22.60 33.69
CA LYS A 2 22.34 -22.31 33.26
C LYS A 2 22.41 -21.14 32.29
N TRP A 3 22.28 -21.42 31.00
CA TRP A 3 22.11 -20.39 29.98
C TRP A 3 20.62 -20.04 29.93
N ILE A 4 20.29 -18.79 30.26
CA ILE A 4 18.94 -18.24 30.06
C ILE A 4 18.89 -17.77 28.61
N LEU A 5 18.10 -18.47 27.80
CA LEU A 5 17.76 -18.06 26.45
C LEU A 5 16.73 -16.94 26.55
N ALA A 6 17.14 -15.71 26.25
CA ALA A 6 16.23 -14.58 26.11
C ALA A 6 15.51 -14.71 24.75
N LEU A 7 14.24 -15.12 24.79
CA LEU A 7 13.32 -15.04 23.66
C LEU A 7 13.04 -13.56 23.38
N LEU A 8 13.69 -13.03 22.34
CA LEU A 8 13.26 -11.80 21.67
C LEU A 8 11.96 -12.10 20.95
N VAL A 9 10.83 -11.86 21.63
CA VAL A 9 9.54 -11.68 20.99
C VAL A 9 9.64 -10.36 20.22
N ALA A 10 10.04 -10.45 18.95
CA ALA A 10 9.95 -9.33 18.03
C ALA A 10 8.47 -8.94 17.94
N GLY A 11 8.15 -7.77 18.50
CA GLY A 11 6.82 -7.21 18.48
C GLY A 11 6.36 -7.03 17.04
N TRP A 12 5.43 -7.89 16.62
CA TRP A 12 4.54 -7.62 15.52
C TRP A 12 3.57 -6.53 15.97
N LEU A 13 4.04 -5.28 15.96
CA LEU A 13 3.15 -4.13 16.15
C LEU A 13 2.33 -4.01 14.86
N GLY A 14 1.06 -4.40 14.99
CA GLY A 14 0.05 -4.33 13.94
C GLY A 14 0.05 -2.98 13.24
N GLY A 15 -0.05 -3.03 11.92
CA GLY A 15 0.08 -1.90 11.01
C GLY A 15 -0.82 -0.73 11.40
N THR A 16 -0.20 0.40 11.70
CA THR A 16 -0.89 1.67 11.80
C THR A 16 -1.24 2.15 10.38
N SER A 17 -2.54 2.15 10.08
CA SER A 17 -3.20 3.06 9.13
C SER A 17 -2.67 3.09 7.69
N GLY A 18 -3.04 2.10 6.89
CA GLY A 18 -3.30 2.28 5.46
C GLY A 18 -4.71 2.84 5.21
N ALA A 19 -5.17 3.81 6.01
CA ALA A 19 -6.59 4.19 6.24
C ALA A 19 -7.46 4.54 5.00
N TRP A 20 -6.87 4.54 3.81
CA TRP A 20 -7.54 4.83 2.55
C TRP A 20 -7.71 3.61 1.66
N ALA A 21 -6.77 2.66 1.69
CA ALA A 21 -6.84 1.45 0.89
C ALA A 21 -6.23 0.25 1.63
N GLU A 22 -6.94 -0.88 1.61
CA GLU A 22 -6.50 -2.14 2.20
C GLU A 22 -6.40 -3.21 1.12
N THR A 23 -5.42 -4.10 1.24
CA THR A 23 -5.30 -5.26 0.35
C THR A 23 -5.77 -6.52 1.05
N SER A 24 -6.75 -7.21 0.46
CA SER A 24 -7.26 -8.51 0.93
C SER A 24 -6.88 -9.60 -0.07
N LEU A 25 -6.35 -10.72 0.41
CA LEU A 25 -5.96 -11.85 -0.44
C LEU A 25 -7.15 -12.80 -0.67
N ASP A 26 -7.23 -13.37 -1.87
CA ASP A 26 -8.13 -14.50 -2.14
C ASP A 26 -7.62 -15.79 -1.47
N PRO A 27 -8.46 -16.83 -1.36
CA PRO A 27 -8.02 -18.14 -0.93
C PRO A 27 -6.85 -18.65 -1.78
N ALA A 28 -5.74 -18.94 -1.12
CA ALA A 28 -4.53 -19.49 -1.73
C ALA A 28 -4.52 -21.02 -1.62
N PRO A 29 -3.70 -21.73 -2.42
CA PRO A 29 -3.46 -23.15 -2.21
C PRO A 29 -2.89 -23.43 -0.82
N ASP A 30 -3.23 -24.59 -0.27
CA ASP A 30 -2.79 -25.02 1.07
C ASP A 30 -1.25 -25.10 1.20
N ARG A 31 -0.56 -25.32 0.07
CA ARG A 31 0.89 -25.51 0.06
C ARG A 31 1.60 -24.86 -1.13
N PHE A 32 2.64 -24.10 -0.82
CA PHE A 32 3.60 -23.53 -1.74
C PHE A 32 4.87 -24.38 -1.83
N VAL A 33 5.44 -24.45 -3.04
CA VAL A 33 6.69 -25.14 -3.37
C VAL A 33 7.61 -24.14 -4.06
N ALA A 34 8.90 -24.17 -3.68
CA ALA A 34 9.89 -23.23 -4.22
C ALA A 34 10.01 -23.37 -5.74
N GLY A 35 10.09 -22.22 -6.43
CA GLY A 35 10.23 -22.14 -7.89
C GLY A 35 8.98 -22.52 -8.68
N THR A 36 7.88 -22.87 -8.02
CA THR A 36 6.59 -23.14 -8.68
C THR A 36 5.83 -21.83 -8.89
N SER A 37 5.18 -21.69 -10.05
CA SER A 37 4.33 -20.55 -10.35
C SER A 37 2.94 -20.73 -9.75
N TYR A 38 2.46 -19.71 -9.07
CA TYR A 38 1.13 -19.63 -8.48
C TYR A 38 0.42 -18.36 -8.95
N THR A 39 -0.87 -18.46 -9.25
CA THR A 39 -1.72 -17.28 -9.46
C THR A 39 -2.38 -16.93 -8.13
N LEU A 40 -2.11 -15.74 -7.62
CA LEU A 40 -2.72 -15.21 -6.41
C LEU A 40 -3.68 -14.08 -6.78
N GLY A 41 -4.95 -14.25 -6.43
CA GLY A 41 -5.93 -13.18 -6.52
C GLY A 41 -5.89 -12.29 -5.28
N PHE A 42 -6.19 -11.01 -5.45
CA PHE A 42 -6.23 -10.04 -4.37
C PHE A 42 -7.12 -8.85 -4.73
N TRP A 43 -7.67 -8.22 -3.70
CA TRP A 43 -8.56 -7.06 -3.79
C TRP A 43 -7.87 -5.83 -3.21
N VAL A 44 -8.05 -4.69 -3.86
CA VAL A 44 -7.76 -3.36 -3.29
C VAL A 44 -9.08 -2.73 -2.87
N LEU A 45 -9.23 -2.53 -1.57
CA LEU A 45 -10.45 -2.09 -0.92
C LEU A 45 -10.33 -0.64 -0.48
N GLN A 46 -11.22 0.24 -0.93
CA GLN A 46 -11.29 1.60 -0.42
C GLN A 46 -11.86 1.58 1.00
N HIS A 47 -11.15 2.22 1.92
CA HIS A 47 -11.44 2.22 3.37
C HIS A 47 -11.60 0.82 3.99
N GLY A 48 -11.16 -0.24 3.29
CA GLY A 48 -11.30 -1.62 3.73
C GLY A 48 -12.71 -2.20 3.62
N THR A 49 -13.66 -1.56 2.91
CA THR A 49 -15.07 -2.01 2.89
C THR A 49 -15.69 -2.25 1.52
N HIS A 50 -15.18 -1.64 0.48
CA HIS A 50 -15.73 -1.71 -0.88
C HIS A 50 -14.60 -1.70 -1.91
N PRO A 51 -14.86 -2.10 -3.17
CA PRO A 51 -13.87 -1.98 -4.24
C PRO A 51 -13.31 -0.57 -4.33
N TYR A 52 -11.99 -0.45 -4.53
CA TYR A 52 -11.45 0.81 -5.01
C TYR A 52 -11.92 1.06 -6.45
N GLU A 53 -12.49 2.24 -6.69
CA GLU A 53 -12.92 2.68 -8.02
C GLU A 53 -11.95 3.73 -8.57
N GLY A 54 -11.38 3.46 -9.74
CA GLY A 54 -10.45 4.35 -10.42
C GLY A 54 -9.15 3.68 -10.82
N GLU A 55 -8.25 4.47 -11.40
CA GLU A 55 -6.95 3.99 -11.87
C GLU A 55 -5.94 3.95 -10.72
N LEU A 56 -5.34 2.79 -10.51
CA LEU A 56 -4.19 2.61 -9.62
C LEU A 56 -3.00 2.15 -10.44
N SER A 57 -1.86 2.78 -10.23
CA SER A 57 -0.60 2.31 -10.80
C SER A 57 0.58 2.79 -9.94
N PRO A 58 1.52 1.90 -9.57
CA PRO A 58 1.51 0.45 -9.81
C PRO A 58 0.56 -0.30 -8.87
N VAL A 59 -0.02 -1.42 -9.36
CA VAL A 59 -0.76 -2.39 -8.52
C VAL A 59 -0.06 -3.75 -8.58
N GLY A 60 0.05 -4.44 -7.45
CA GLY A 60 0.70 -5.75 -7.39
C GLY A 60 0.93 -6.26 -5.97
N LEU A 61 1.70 -7.34 -5.86
CA LEU A 61 2.11 -7.92 -4.58
C LEU A 61 3.62 -7.84 -4.44
N ARG A 62 4.09 -7.38 -3.27
CA ARG A 62 5.49 -7.39 -2.86
C ARG A 62 5.69 -8.43 -1.76
N PHE A 63 6.71 -9.26 -1.93
CA PHE A 63 7.14 -10.28 -0.99
C PHE A 63 8.49 -9.86 -0.44
N THR A 64 8.60 -9.67 0.88
CA THR A 64 9.82 -9.19 1.52
C THR A 64 10.29 -10.19 2.57
N ARG A 65 11.56 -10.61 2.50
CA ARG A 65 12.22 -11.46 3.51
C ARG A 65 12.65 -10.66 4.73
N PRO A 66 12.94 -11.34 5.86
CA PRO A 66 13.48 -10.68 7.06
C PRO A 66 14.83 -9.96 6.84
N ASP A 67 15.63 -10.41 5.87
CA ASP A 67 16.91 -9.78 5.49
C ASP A 67 16.74 -8.55 4.58
N GLY A 68 15.51 -8.22 4.18
CA GLY A 68 15.16 -7.09 3.33
C GLY A 68 15.14 -7.40 1.83
N GLU A 69 15.47 -8.63 1.39
CA GLU A 69 15.29 -9.02 -0.01
C GLU A 69 13.81 -8.96 -0.38
N SER A 70 13.49 -8.33 -1.52
CA SER A 70 12.10 -8.17 -1.97
C SER A 70 11.89 -8.59 -3.42
N LEU A 71 10.78 -9.28 -3.67
CA LEU A 71 10.27 -9.62 -5.01
C LEU A 71 8.93 -8.92 -5.22
N THR A 72 8.73 -8.31 -6.39
CA THR A 72 7.47 -7.64 -6.74
C THR A 72 6.86 -8.28 -7.97
N PHE A 73 5.56 -8.58 -7.90
CA PHE A 73 4.80 -9.17 -8.99
C PHE A 73 3.64 -8.23 -9.34
N PRO A 74 3.55 -7.75 -10.59
CA PRO A 74 2.47 -6.86 -11.00
C PRO A 74 1.11 -7.56 -10.98
N GLY A 75 0.08 -6.80 -10.61
CA GLY A 75 -1.31 -7.23 -10.66
C GLY A 75 -1.90 -7.00 -12.05
N THR A 76 -2.64 -7.97 -12.55
CA THR A 76 -3.48 -7.86 -13.74
C THR A 76 -4.92 -7.64 -13.27
N PRO A 77 -5.62 -6.58 -13.72
CA PRO A 77 -7.01 -6.34 -13.34
C PRO A 77 -7.92 -7.48 -13.81
N LEU A 78 -8.86 -7.88 -12.95
CA LEU A 78 -9.93 -8.82 -13.23
C LEU A 78 -11.24 -8.05 -13.52
N PRO A 79 -12.32 -8.72 -13.98
CA PRO A 79 -13.57 -8.05 -14.34
C PRO A 79 -14.22 -7.25 -13.20
N GLU A 80 -14.07 -7.72 -11.97
CA GLU A 80 -14.56 -7.08 -10.76
C GLU A 80 -13.70 -5.87 -10.38
N ALA A 81 -14.34 -4.76 -10.01
CA ALA A 81 -13.66 -3.55 -9.58
C ALA A 81 -12.71 -3.86 -8.41
N GLY A 82 -11.51 -3.29 -8.44
CA GLY A 82 -10.50 -3.48 -7.41
C GLY A 82 -9.96 -4.92 -7.29
N HIS A 83 -10.36 -5.86 -8.15
CA HIS A 83 -9.88 -7.25 -8.12
C HIS A 83 -8.74 -7.44 -9.11
N TYR A 84 -7.67 -8.12 -8.68
CA TYR A 84 -6.47 -8.33 -9.46
C TYR A 84 -5.93 -9.74 -9.28
N ALA A 85 -5.15 -10.22 -10.24
CA ALA A 85 -4.37 -11.45 -10.16
C ALA A 85 -2.88 -11.18 -10.40
N ALA A 86 -2.01 -11.78 -9.59
CA ALA A 86 -0.57 -11.77 -9.77
C ALA A 86 -0.03 -13.19 -10.02
N SER A 87 0.86 -13.34 -11.00
CA SER A 87 1.62 -14.59 -11.21
C SER A 87 2.91 -14.53 -10.40
N VAL A 88 3.05 -15.42 -9.42
CA VAL A 88 4.07 -15.37 -8.37
C VAL A 88 4.94 -16.62 -8.40
N VAL A 89 6.26 -16.42 -8.37
CA VAL A 89 7.24 -17.51 -8.24
C VAL A 89 8.17 -17.15 -7.08
N LEU A 90 8.11 -17.93 -5.99
CA LEU A 90 8.90 -17.66 -4.80
C LEU A 90 10.02 -18.70 -4.62
N PRO A 91 11.25 -18.28 -4.27
CA PRO A 91 12.23 -19.17 -3.70
C PRO A 91 11.82 -19.61 -2.28
N ALA A 92 12.50 -20.63 -1.76
CA ALA A 92 12.31 -21.06 -0.39
C ALA A 92 12.59 -19.92 0.62
N GLY A 93 11.90 -19.93 1.75
CA GLY A 93 12.02 -18.95 2.82
C GLY A 93 10.67 -18.44 3.32
N ASP A 94 10.76 -17.51 4.28
CA ASP A 94 9.61 -16.82 4.85
C ASP A 94 9.49 -15.41 4.26
N TRP A 95 8.28 -15.03 3.89
CA TRP A 95 7.99 -13.79 3.19
C TRP A 95 6.83 -13.05 3.87
N LYS A 96 7.01 -11.75 4.12
CA LYS A 96 5.92 -10.81 4.35
C LYS A 96 5.30 -10.44 3.00
N ILE A 97 3.97 -10.43 2.92
CA ILE A 97 3.21 -10.06 1.73
C ILE A 97 2.64 -8.65 1.94
N GLU A 98 2.89 -7.77 0.98
CA GLU A 98 2.35 -6.42 0.94
C GLU A 98 1.65 -6.16 -0.38
N GLY A 99 0.45 -5.58 -0.35
CA GLY A 99 -0.21 -5.06 -1.54
C GLY A 99 0.36 -3.70 -1.93
N LEU A 100 0.77 -3.58 -3.19
CA LEU A 100 1.12 -2.31 -3.82
C LEU A 100 -0.16 -1.73 -4.44
N GLN A 101 -0.49 -0.50 -4.08
CA GLN A 101 -1.79 0.11 -4.35
C GLN A 101 -1.63 1.57 -4.80
N GLY A 102 -0.79 1.77 -5.80
CA GLY A 102 -0.54 3.06 -6.45
C GLY A 102 -0.03 4.12 -5.49
N MET A 103 -0.80 5.20 -5.36
CA MET A 103 -0.49 6.35 -4.51
C MET A 103 -0.62 6.08 -3.01
N PHE A 104 -1.24 4.97 -2.62
CA PHE A 104 -1.39 4.60 -1.21
C PHE A 104 -0.16 3.86 -0.69
N MET A 105 0.06 3.95 0.63
CA MET A 105 1.13 3.18 1.27
C MET A 105 0.91 1.68 1.06
N PRO A 106 1.98 0.88 0.88
CA PRO A 106 1.84 -0.57 0.82
C PRO A 106 1.10 -1.13 2.05
N HIS A 107 0.16 -2.02 1.83
CA HIS A 107 -0.64 -2.64 2.89
C HIS A 107 -0.14 -4.04 3.19
N GLN A 108 0.14 -4.36 4.46
CA GLN A 108 0.50 -5.73 4.84
C GLN A 108 -0.72 -6.65 4.69
N ALA A 109 -0.64 -7.60 3.77
CA ALA A 109 -1.75 -8.48 3.41
C ALA A 109 -1.59 -9.91 3.95
N GLY A 110 -0.42 -10.26 4.47
CA GLY A 110 -0.19 -11.58 5.05
C GLY A 110 1.28 -12.01 5.10
N THR A 111 1.45 -13.33 5.23
CA THR A 111 2.75 -14.01 5.16
C THR A 111 2.66 -15.30 4.36
N VAL A 112 3.78 -15.76 3.83
CA VAL A 112 3.91 -17.10 3.25
C VAL A 112 5.25 -17.72 3.60
N SER A 113 5.24 -19.00 3.97
CA SER A 113 6.44 -19.83 4.09
C SER A 113 6.55 -20.76 2.88
N VAL A 114 7.74 -20.90 2.31
CA VAL A 114 8.02 -21.74 1.14
C VAL A 114 9.17 -22.70 1.45
N PRO A 115 8.98 -24.03 1.42
CA PRO A 115 7.69 -24.69 1.31
C PRO A 115 6.84 -24.47 2.57
N GLY A 116 5.52 -24.43 2.42
CA GLY A 116 4.63 -24.09 3.53
C GLY A 116 3.31 -23.52 3.02
N GLY A 117 2.61 -22.77 3.86
CA GLY A 117 1.32 -22.18 3.52
C GLY A 117 1.34 -20.67 3.55
N LEU A 118 0.31 -20.07 2.96
CA LEU A 118 0.01 -18.64 3.05
C LEU A 118 -0.95 -18.40 4.21
N LYS A 119 -0.69 -17.36 5.00
CA LYS A 119 -1.60 -16.82 6.01
C LYS A 119 -1.96 -15.40 5.63
N ALA A 120 -3.17 -15.20 5.15
CA ALA A 120 -3.70 -13.88 4.83
C ALA A 120 -4.05 -13.14 6.12
N GLU A 121 -3.83 -11.83 6.14
CA GLU A 121 -4.41 -10.97 7.16
C GLU A 121 -5.92 -10.87 6.88
N PRO A 122 -6.79 -11.17 7.85
CA PRO A 122 -8.22 -11.03 7.67
C PRO A 122 -8.60 -9.55 7.57
N VAL A 123 -9.68 -9.26 6.85
CA VAL A 123 -10.31 -7.94 6.89
C VAL A 123 -10.72 -7.63 8.32
N ARG A 124 -10.43 -6.41 8.77
CA ARG A 124 -10.67 -5.99 10.15
C ARG A 124 -12.16 -6.05 10.47
N LYS A 125 -12.50 -6.61 11.63
CA LYS A 125 -13.90 -6.77 12.05
C LYS A 125 -14.63 -5.44 12.11
N GLU A 126 -13.95 -4.39 12.55
CA GLU A 126 -14.51 -3.04 12.65
C GLU A 126 -14.88 -2.47 11.27
N SER A 127 -14.11 -2.79 10.23
CA SER A 127 -14.43 -2.42 8.84
C SER A 127 -15.69 -3.15 8.37
N ILE A 128 -15.81 -4.46 8.67
CA ILE A 128 -17.00 -5.25 8.33
C ILE A 128 -18.23 -4.73 9.08
N ASP A 129 -18.13 -4.44 10.38
CA ASP A 129 -19.23 -3.91 11.17
C ASP A 129 -19.69 -2.53 10.65
N GLY A 130 -18.73 -1.67 10.29
CA GLY A 130 -19.00 -0.37 9.67
C GLY A 130 -19.69 -0.49 8.32
N PHE A 131 -19.24 -1.42 7.48
CA PHE A 131 -19.87 -1.76 6.19
C PHE A 131 -21.33 -2.21 6.39
N VAL A 132 -21.57 -3.17 7.30
CA VAL A 132 -22.91 -3.68 7.59
C VAL A 132 -23.82 -2.56 8.11
N ALA A 133 -23.30 -1.67 8.95
CA ALA A 133 -24.05 -0.54 9.50
C ALA A 133 -24.43 0.52 8.44
N GLN A 134 -23.64 0.67 7.39
CA GLN A 134 -23.97 1.56 6.26
C GLN A 134 -25.13 1.02 5.42
N GLY A 135 -25.33 -0.30 5.39
CA GLY A 135 -26.44 -0.93 4.68
C GLY A 135 -26.40 -0.80 3.15
N VAL A 136 -25.29 -0.34 2.60
CA VAL A 136 -25.04 -0.28 1.15
C VAL A 136 -24.30 -1.54 0.76
N ASP A 137 -24.87 -2.32 -0.15
CA ASP A 137 -24.15 -3.46 -0.72
C ASP A 137 -23.26 -2.98 -1.86
N TYR A 138 -21.94 -3.13 -1.75
CA TYR A 138 -21.01 -2.81 -2.84
C TYR A 138 -20.63 -4.06 -3.64
N TRP A 139 -21.18 -5.21 -3.25
CA TRP A 139 -20.69 -6.50 -3.66
C TRP A 139 -21.74 -7.23 -4.50
N GLY A 140 -21.28 -7.84 -5.59
CA GLY A 140 -22.09 -8.78 -6.36
C GLY A 140 -21.91 -10.21 -5.85
N ALA A 141 -22.15 -11.17 -6.74
CA ALA A 141 -21.89 -12.59 -6.48
C ALA A 141 -20.40 -12.91 -6.22
N VAL A 142 -19.49 -12.05 -6.69
CA VAL A 142 -18.03 -12.18 -6.50
C VAL A 142 -17.57 -11.06 -5.58
N ARG A 143 -16.89 -11.43 -4.49
CA ARG A 143 -16.42 -10.51 -3.44
C ARG A 143 -15.27 -11.09 -2.62
N PRO A 144 -14.53 -10.27 -1.86
CA PRO A 144 -13.45 -10.75 -1.02
C PRO A 144 -13.95 -11.68 0.11
N PRO A 145 -13.08 -12.58 0.61
CA PRO A 145 -13.40 -13.41 1.76
C PRO A 145 -13.79 -12.59 3.00
N GLY A 146 -14.82 -13.02 3.72
CA GLY A 146 -15.23 -12.42 5.00
C GLY A 146 -16.32 -11.35 4.90
N PHE A 147 -16.69 -10.88 3.70
CA PHE A 147 -17.81 -9.95 3.53
C PHE A 147 -19.17 -10.69 3.48
N PRO A 148 -20.16 -10.29 4.30
CA PRO A 148 -21.48 -10.90 4.31
C PRO A 148 -22.34 -10.47 3.10
N ASP A 149 -23.32 -11.30 2.73
CA ASP A 149 -24.43 -10.90 1.86
C ASP A 149 -25.29 -9.85 2.57
N LEU A 150 -25.54 -8.72 1.90
CA LEU A 150 -26.55 -7.77 2.35
C LEU A 150 -27.82 -7.94 1.51
N PRO A 151 -29.02 -7.71 2.08
CA PRO A 151 -30.29 -7.86 1.36
C PRO A 151 -30.58 -6.70 0.39
N ALA A 152 -29.67 -5.71 0.27
CA ALA A 152 -29.83 -4.55 -0.59
C ALA A 152 -29.38 -4.86 -2.03
N GLU A 153 -29.92 -4.13 -3.00
CA GLU A 153 -29.42 -4.22 -4.38
C GLU A 153 -27.99 -3.66 -4.44
N PRO A 154 -27.03 -4.33 -5.13
CA PRO A 154 -25.66 -3.85 -5.20
C PRO A 154 -25.57 -2.47 -5.84
N ALA A 155 -24.81 -1.59 -5.19
CA ALA A 155 -24.46 -0.30 -5.71
C ALA A 155 -23.70 -0.44 -7.04
N PRO A 156 -23.93 0.47 -7.99
CA PRO A 156 -23.21 0.44 -9.26
C PRO A 156 -21.72 0.71 -9.02
N VAL A 157 -20.88 -0.28 -9.29
CA VAL A 157 -19.40 -0.17 -9.26
C VAL A 157 -18.85 -0.15 -10.69
N ALA A 158 -17.88 0.72 -10.96
CA ALA A 158 -17.22 0.78 -12.26
C ALA A 158 -16.42 -0.51 -12.53
N ARG A 159 -16.77 -1.28 -13.56
CA ARG A 159 -15.97 -2.45 -13.98
C ARG A 159 -14.61 -2.00 -14.52
N ALA A 160 -13.56 -2.71 -14.12
CA ALA A 160 -12.26 -2.53 -14.74
C ALA A 160 -12.35 -2.95 -16.21
N THR A 161 -11.94 -2.08 -17.14
CA THR A 161 -11.73 -2.49 -18.52
C THR A 161 -10.51 -3.39 -18.56
N ALA A 162 -10.72 -4.69 -18.74
CA ALA A 162 -9.62 -5.62 -19.01
C ALA A 162 -8.83 -5.08 -20.21
N ALA A 163 -7.58 -4.69 -19.99
CA ALA A 163 -6.67 -4.40 -21.07
C ALA A 163 -6.50 -5.71 -21.86
N SER A 164 -7.09 -5.78 -23.05
CA SER A 164 -6.89 -6.90 -23.97
C SER A 164 -5.39 -7.14 -24.09
N ALA A 165 -4.95 -8.34 -23.72
CA ALA A 165 -3.60 -8.78 -24.06
C ALA A 165 -3.40 -8.53 -25.57
N PRO A 166 -2.29 -7.92 -26.01
CA PRO A 166 -2.02 -7.77 -27.43
C PRO A 166 -2.10 -9.16 -28.07
N PRO A 167 -2.75 -9.32 -29.23
CA PRO A 167 -2.85 -10.60 -29.89
C PRO A 167 -1.43 -11.15 -30.07
N ALA A 168 -1.24 -12.41 -29.68
CA ALA A 168 0.00 -13.11 -29.97
C ALA A 168 0.26 -12.98 -31.48
N PRO A 169 1.48 -12.59 -31.91
CA PRO A 169 1.79 -12.60 -33.33
C PRO A 169 1.53 -14.02 -33.88
N PRO A 170 1.02 -14.15 -35.11
CA PRO A 170 0.84 -15.46 -35.72
C PRO A 170 2.16 -16.22 -35.66
N SER A 171 2.12 -17.45 -35.15
CA SER A 171 3.26 -18.35 -35.17
C SER A 171 3.50 -18.80 -36.60
N ASP A 172 4.26 -18.02 -37.36
CA ASP A 172 4.85 -18.50 -38.60
C ASP A 172 5.78 -19.69 -38.26
N PRO A 173 5.77 -20.78 -39.05
CA PRO A 173 6.72 -21.86 -38.86
C PRO A 173 8.15 -21.33 -39.00
N LEU A 174 8.96 -21.55 -37.96
CA LEU A 174 10.37 -21.20 -37.93
C LEU A 174 11.10 -21.78 -39.15
N PRO A 175 11.74 -20.95 -40.01
CA PRO A 175 12.69 -21.47 -40.98
C PRO A 175 13.93 -22.03 -40.25
N PRO A 176 14.62 -23.05 -40.82
CA PRO A 176 15.78 -23.66 -40.19
C PRO A 176 16.89 -22.63 -39.95
N SER A 177 17.50 -22.72 -38.76
CA SER A 177 18.53 -21.83 -38.25
C SER A 177 19.70 -21.67 -39.23
N ALA A 178 19.88 -20.47 -39.77
CA ALA A 178 21.14 -20.04 -40.38
C ALA A 178 22.12 -19.60 -39.27
N PRO A 179 23.44 -19.78 -39.46
CA PRO A 179 24.46 -19.38 -38.48
C PRO A 179 24.52 -17.86 -38.28
N PRO A 180 24.98 -17.38 -37.12
CA PRO A 180 24.89 -15.96 -36.75
C PRO A 180 25.81 -15.09 -37.63
N PRO A 181 25.32 -13.94 -38.15
CA PRO A 181 26.19 -12.93 -38.73
C PRO A 181 26.91 -12.14 -37.65
N SER A 182 28.17 -11.80 -37.92
CA SER A 182 29.04 -10.96 -37.10
C SER A 182 28.40 -9.61 -36.77
N VAL A 183 28.33 -9.26 -35.49
CA VAL A 183 27.90 -7.94 -35.02
C VAL A 183 29.01 -6.92 -35.26
N THR A 184 28.88 -6.14 -36.32
CA THR A 184 29.58 -4.86 -36.48
C THR A 184 28.95 -3.83 -35.54
N SER A 185 29.74 -3.31 -34.59
CA SER A 185 29.35 -2.20 -33.73
C SER A 185 29.03 -0.94 -34.54
N SER A 186 27.75 -0.63 -34.71
CA SER A 186 27.30 0.68 -35.18
C SER A 186 27.06 1.59 -33.97
N ARG A 187 28.06 2.44 -33.72
CA ARG A 187 27.96 3.60 -32.80
C ARG A 187 26.99 4.62 -33.42
N VAL A 188 25.78 4.73 -32.89
CA VAL A 188 24.88 5.84 -33.23
C VAL A 188 25.13 6.99 -32.27
N ALA A 189 25.74 8.04 -32.82
CA ALA A 189 25.71 9.39 -32.27
C ALA A 189 24.43 10.10 -32.74
N GLY A 190 23.83 10.92 -31.86
CA GLY A 190 22.69 11.80 -32.16
C GLY A 190 21.59 11.65 -31.10
N ALA A 191 21.60 12.39 -30.00
CA ALA A 191 21.14 13.78 -29.89
C ALA A 191 19.63 13.96 -30.13
N ALA A 192 18.84 13.81 -29.07
CA ALA A 192 17.53 14.43 -28.83
C ALA A 192 17.30 14.24 -27.31
N GLY A 193 17.25 15.26 -26.46
CA GLY A 193 16.49 16.50 -26.55
C GLY A 193 15.70 16.56 -25.24
N VAL A 194 16.38 16.97 -24.16
CA VAL A 194 15.76 17.10 -22.83
C VAL A 194 14.74 18.24 -22.92
N PRO A 195 13.45 18.01 -22.65
CA PRO A 195 12.45 19.06 -22.79
C PRO A 195 12.63 20.13 -21.71
N ALA A 196 12.60 21.39 -22.14
CA ALA A 196 12.97 22.59 -21.38
C ALA A 196 12.00 23.00 -20.24
N TRP A 197 11.18 22.08 -19.73
CA TRP A 197 10.28 22.33 -18.58
C TRP A 197 10.78 21.70 -17.27
N THR A 198 11.99 21.11 -17.24
CA THR A 198 12.59 20.51 -16.03
C THR A 198 13.42 21.47 -15.17
N LEU A 199 13.28 22.79 -15.33
CA LEU A 199 13.94 23.81 -14.50
C LEU A 199 12.96 24.97 -14.24
N PRO A 200 12.08 24.89 -13.21
CA PRO A 200 12.49 25.33 -11.87
C PRO A 200 11.62 24.77 -10.71
N LEU A 201 12.02 23.71 -10.01
CA LEU A 201 11.50 23.41 -8.65
C LEU A 201 12.60 22.90 -7.70
N ALA A 202 13.84 23.35 -7.93
CA ALA A 202 14.99 23.08 -7.04
C ALA A 202 15.40 24.30 -6.18
N ALA A 203 14.58 25.36 -6.09
CA ALA A 203 14.98 26.60 -5.41
C ALA A 203 13.90 27.26 -4.50
N ALA A 204 12.80 26.59 -4.16
CA ALA A 204 11.73 27.18 -3.32
C ALA A 204 11.34 26.40 -2.04
N GLY A 205 11.89 25.19 -1.81
CA GLY A 205 11.58 24.41 -0.60
C GLY A 205 12.54 24.63 0.59
N GLY A 206 13.70 25.27 0.35
CA GLY A 206 14.75 25.44 1.38
C GLY A 206 14.57 26.66 2.28
N ALA A 207 13.70 27.61 1.95
CA ALA A 207 13.53 28.86 2.70
C ALA A 207 12.33 28.86 3.68
N ALA A 208 11.44 27.86 3.62
CA ALA A 208 10.27 27.79 4.50
C ALA A 208 10.55 27.15 5.88
N LEU A 209 11.68 26.44 6.05
CA LEU A 209 12.03 25.79 7.32
C LEU A 209 12.89 26.67 8.26
N ALA A 210 13.33 27.85 7.82
CA ALA A 210 14.06 28.80 8.68
C ALA A 210 13.14 29.82 9.39
N ALA A 211 11.90 30.01 8.93
CA ALA A 211 10.97 30.99 9.53
C ALA A 211 10.06 30.40 10.63
N GLY A 212 9.80 29.08 10.63
CA GLY A 212 8.94 28.43 11.63
C GLY A 212 9.59 28.20 13.00
N GLY A 213 10.91 28.05 13.05
CA GLY A 213 11.65 27.78 14.28
C GLY A 213 11.74 28.98 15.24
N TRP A 214 11.68 30.21 14.72
CA TRP A 214 11.86 31.41 15.54
C TRP A 214 10.60 31.79 16.36
N TRP A 215 9.41 31.39 15.88
CA TRP A 215 8.14 31.73 16.56
C TRP A 215 7.87 30.88 17.80
N LEU A 216 8.36 29.64 17.83
CA LEU A 216 8.18 28.74 18.99
C LEU A 216 9.13 29.05 20.16
N VAL A 217 10.28 29.67 19.91
CA VAL A 217 11.21 30.09 20.97
C VAL A 217 10.70 31.36 21.68
N ARG A 218 10.05 32.28 20.97
CA ARG A 218 9.59 33.55 21.57
C ARG A 218 8.37 33.41 22.50
N ARG A 219 7.58 32.34 22.36
CA ARG A 219 6.41 32.08 23.22
C ARG A 219 6.74 31.48 24.58
N ARG A 220 7.93 30.90 24.77
CA ARG A 220 8.32 30.28 26.05
C ARG A 220 8.95 31.23 27.07
N SER A 221 9.30 32.45 26.68
CA SER A 221 9.89 33.45 27.60
C SER A 221 8.87 34.40 28.21
N ALA A 222 7.57 34.21 27.96
CA ALA A 222 6.51 35.09 28.47
C ALA A 222 5.74 34.50 29.67
N ASP A 223 6.06 33.27 30.09
CA ASP A 223 5.36 32.56 31.19
C ASP A 223 6.19 32.46 32.49
N ASP A 224 7.37 33.07 32.57
CA ASP A 224 8.25 33.05 33.76
C ASP A 224 8.29 34.39 34.54
N GLU A 225 7.26 35.23 34.42
CA GLU A 225 7.14 36.44 35.26
C GLU A 225 6.21 36.18 36.46
N GLU A 226 6.87 35.91 37.59
CA GLU A 226 6.30 35.83 38.93
C GLU A 226 5.50 37.12 39.26
N PRO A 227 4.22 37.03 39.68
CA PRO A 227 3.43 38.22 39.97
C PRO A 227 3.96 38.97 41.21
N PRO A 228 4.03 40.32 41.19
CA PRO A 228 4.50 41.07 42.34
C PRO A 228 3.55 40.94 43.54
N PRO A 229 4.06 41.09 44.78
CA PRO A 229 3.24 41.00 45.98
C PRO A 229 2.15 42.08 45.97
N ARG A 230 0.90 41.65 46.14
CA ARG A 230 -0.23 42.55 46.35
C ARG A 230 -0.09 43.21 47.72
N ASP A 231 0.07 44.52 47.70
CA ASP A 231 0.00 45.37 48.89
C ASP A 231 -1.48 45.50 49.35
N PRO A 232 -1.85 45.07 50.56
CA PRO A 232 -3.22 45.08 51.04
C PRO A 232 -3.56 46.42 51.71
N SER A 233 -3.66 47.51 50.96
CA SER A 233 -4.12 48.82 51.50
C SER A 233 -4.60 49.78 50.41
N ALA A 234 -5.86 49.64 49.98
CA ALA A 234 -6.76 50.59 49.30
C ALA A 234 -7.79 49.75 48.51
N GLU A 235 -9.11 49.88 48.52
CA GLU A 235 -10.19 50.73 49.06
C GLU A 235 -11.41 49.78 48.95
N THR A 236 -12.13 49.37 50.00
CA THR A 236 -13.07 50.13 50.83
C THR A 236 -14.07 51.00 50.02
N ILE A 237 -15.24 50.38 49.78
CA ILE A 237 -16.59 50.85 50.16
C ILE A 237 -17.54 51.48 49.09
N VAL A 238 -18.64 50.72 48.86
CA VAL A 238 -20.08 51.08 48.82
C VAL A 238 -20.51 51.83 47.52
N ILE A 239 -21.68 51.56 46.91
CA ILE A 239 -23.02 51.53 47.48
C ILE A 239 -24.00 50.65 46.66
N SER A 240 -24.83 49.89 47.36
CA SER A 240 -26.03 49.19 46.89
C SER A 240 -27.22 50.14 46.69
N GLY A 241 -28.08 49.86 45.69
CA GLY A 241 -29.40 50.46 45.54
C GLY A 241 -30.05 50.04 44.24
#